data_AF-A0A5N5TF09-F1
#
_entry.id   AF-A0A5N5TF09-F1
#
_cell.length_a   1.000
_cell.length_b   1.000
_cell.length_c   1.000
_cell.angle_alpha   90.00
_cell.angle_beta   90.00
_cell.angle_gamma   90.00
#
_symmetry.space_group_name_H-M   'P 1'
#
loop_
_entity.id
_entity.type
_entity.pdbx_description
1 polymer ?
#
loop_
_entity_poly.entity_id
_entity_poly.type
_entity_poly.pdbx_seq_one_letter_code
_entity_poly.pdbx_strand_id
1 'polypeptide(L)' 'MISVQDSGIQECIQFLEHCEVHGRNVKTLIELPLEETSVHPGKNTVTYEARLLKTLLLQIQIMNCTFKNVNK' A
#
# COMPACT_ATOMS: atom_id res chain seq x y z
N MET A 1 -22.99 2.99 -1.50
CA MET A 1 -21.84 3.29 -2.37
C MET A 1 -20.80 3.99 -1.51
N ILE A 2 -19.62 3.41 -1.32
CA ILE A 2 -18.53 4.07 -0.57
C ILE A 2 -17.82 4.99 -1.55
N SER A 3 -17.78 6.29 -1.25
CA SER A 3 -17.05 7.28 -2.03
C SER A 3 -15.90 7.79 -1.16
N VAL A 4 -14.67 7.65 -1.63
CA VAL A 4 -13.48 8.18 -0.97
C VAL A 4 -13.15 9.52 -1.60
N GLN A 5 -12.92 10.55 -0.80
CA GLN A 5 -12.44 11.83 -1.31
C GLN A 5 -11.03 11.69 -1.91
N ASP A 6 -10.77 12.38 -3.01
CA ASP A 6 -9.46 12.37 -3.67
C ASP A 6 -8.34 12.82 -2.71
N SER A 7 -8.62 13.75 -1.79
CA SER A 7 -7.69 14.20 -0.74
C SER A 7 -7.26 13.06 0.19
N GLY A 8 -8.21 12.23 0.64
CA GLY A 8 -7.91 11.09 1.51
C GLY A 8 -7.04 10.04 0.81
N ILE A 9 -7.20 9.85 -0.50
CA ILE A 9 -6.32 8.96 -1.28
C ILE A 9 -4.91 9.54 -1.35
N GLN A 10 -4.78 10.85 -1.61
CA GLN A 10 -3.48 11.51 -1.68
C GLN A 10 -2.72 11.47 -0.36
N GLU A 11 -3.41 11.72 0.76
CA GLU A 11 -2.82 11.63 2.11
C GLU A 11 -2.34 10.20 2.42
N CYS A 12 -3.13 9.19 2.06
CA CYS A 12 -2.72 7.79 2.18
C CYS A 12 -1.49 7.47 1.32
N ILE A 13 -1.43 7.94 0.07
CA ILE A 13 -0.27 7.74 -0.81
C ILE A 13 0.98 8.37 -0.19
N GLN A 14 0.88 9.62 0.27
CA GLN A 14 2.00 10.32 0.90
C GLN A 14 2.50 9.58 2.16
N PHE A 15 1.57 9.12 3.01
CA PHE A 15 1.92 8.31 4.17
C PHE A 15 2.67 7.03 3.77
N LEU A 16 2.17 6.31 2.76
CA LEU A 16 2.80 5.08 2.28
C LEU A 16 4.16 5.31 1.62
N GLU A 17 4.42 6.48 1.02
CA GLU A 17 5.75 6.86 0.55
C GLU A 17 6.76 6.99 1.70
N HIS A 18 6.35 7.61 2.81
CA HIS A 18 7.21 7.66 4.00
C HIS A 18 7.45 6.25 4.57
N CYS A 19 6.43 5.39 4.60
CA CYS A 19 6.60 3.99 4.99
C CYS A 19 7.52 3.22 4.04
N GLU A 20 7.48 3.50 2.74
CA GLU A 20 8.37 2.88 1.75
C GLU A 20 9.84 3.25 1.99
N VAL A 21 10.12 4.55 2.19
CA VAL A 21 11.48 5.06 2.40
C VAL A 21 12.06 4.60 3.74
N HIS A 22 11.27 4.64 4.82
CA HIS A 22 11.77 4.41 6.17
C HIS A 22 11.52 3.00 6.72
N GLY A 23 10.64 2.21 6.08
CA GLY A 23 10.18 0.91 6.58
C GLY A 23 11.07 -0.29 6.27
N ARG A 24 12.27 -0.11 5.67
CA ARG A 24 13.08 -1.22 5.14
C ARG A 24 13.50 -2.20 6.23
N ASN A 25 13.78 -1.67 7.42
CA ASN A 25 14.28 -2.44 8.56
C ASN A 25 13.18 -2.79 9.57
N VAL A 26 11.92 -2.42 9.28
CA VAL A 26 10.78 -2.72 10.15
C VAL A 26 10.08 -3.96 9.61
N LYS A 27 10.08 -5.05 10.39
CA LYS A 27 9.41 -6.30 10.02
C LYS A 27 7.90 -6.20 10.22
N THR A 28 7.14 -6.74 9.28
CA THR A 28 5.65 -6.73 9.33
C THR A 28 5.07 -7.97 9.98
N LEU A 29 5.84 -9.05 10.02
CA LEU A 29 5.51 -10.29 10.71
C LEU A 29 6.56 -10.54 11.78
N ILE A 30 6.09 -10.86 12.98
CA ILE A 30 6.90 -11.42 14.04
C ILE A 30 6.81 -12.92 13.86
N GLU A 31 7.80 -13.52 13.20
CA GLU A 31 7.87 -14.97 13.02
C GLU A 31 7.92 -15.62 14.41
N LEU A 32 6.98 -16.52 14.70
CA LEU A 32 7.08 -17.32 15.91
C LEU A 32 8.26 -18.29 15.76
N PRO A 33 8.98 -18.64 16.84
CA PRO A 33 10.14 -19.53 16.78
C PRO A 33 9.90 -20.91 16.14
N LEU A 34 8.64 -21.32 15.95
CA LEU A 34 8.22 -22.63 15.46
C LEU A 34 7.49 -22.59 14.10
N GLU A 35 7.41 -21.43 13.43
CA GLU A 35 6.77 -21.35 12.11
C GLU A 35 7.70 -21.87 11.01
N GLU A 36 7.29 -22.96 10.35
CA GLU A 36 8.04 -23.60 9.25
C GLU A 36 7.98 -22.82 7.93
N THR A 37 7.09 -21.84 7.80
CA THR A 37 6.90 -21.09 6.56
C THR A 37 7.83 -19.88 6.52
N SER A 38 9.01 -20.04 5.92
CA SER A 38 9.94 -18.92 5.76
C SER A 38 9.33 -17.85 4.85
N VAL A 39 8.94 -16.71 5.41
CA VAL A 39 8.50 -15.57 4.60
C VAL A 39 9.73 -15.00 3.90
N HIS A 40 9.65 -14.81 2.58
CA HIS A 40 10.79 -14.26 1.84
C HIS A 40 11.27 -12.96 2.51
N PRO A 41 12.57 -12.80 2.82
CA PRO A 41 13.08 -11.71 3.66
C PRO A 41 12.88 -10.31 3.07
N GLY A 42 12.63 -10.21 1.76
CA GLY A 42 12.24 -8.97 1.09
C GLY A 42 10.74 -8.65 1.11
N LYS A 43 9.89 -9.60 1.52
CA LYS A 43 8.42 -9.48 1.56
C LYS A 43 7.85 -9.32 2.97
N ASN A 44 8.67 -9.37 4.01
CA ASN A 44 8.26 -9.21 5.40
C ASN A 44 8.64 -7.84 5.99
N THR A 45 8.65 -6.80 5.16
CA THR A 45 9.05 -5.44 5.58
C THR A 45 7.93 -4.45 5.35
N VAL A 46 7.88 -3.39 6.18
CA VAL A 46 6.91 -2.30 6.01
C VAL A 46 7.07 -1.66 4.63
N THR A 47 8.30 -1.56 4.11
CA THR A 47 8.55 -1.08 2.75
C THR A 47 7.88 -1.93 1.66
N TYR A 48 7.81 -3.25 1.83
CA TYR A 48 7.16 -4.12 0.86
C TYR A 48 5.65 -3.93 0.87
N GLU A 49 5.04 -3.99 2.05
CA GLU A 49 3.58 -3.80 2.20
C GLU A 49 3.13 -2.41 1.76
N ALA A 50 3.91 -1.38 2.07
CA ALA A 50 3.60 -0.01 1.66
C ALA A 50 3.56 0.15 0.14
N ARG A 51 4.50 -0.49 -0.59
CA ARG A 51 4.49 -0.50 -2.06
C ARG A 51 3.26 -1.20 -2.61
N LEU A 52 2.88 -2.33 -2.02
CA LEU A 52 1.70 -3.09 -2.44
C LEU A 52 0.43 -2.25 -2.28
N LEU A 53 0.21 -1.68 -1.10
CA LEU A 53 -0.94 -0.82 -0.80
C LEU A 53 -0.96 0.43 -1.67
N LYS A 54 0.19 1.10 -1.86
CA LYS A 54 0.29 2.29 -2.71
C LYS A 54 -0.08 1.96 -4.16
N THR A 55 0.34 0.81 -4.67
CA THR A 55 -0.02 0.35 -6.02
C THR A 55 -1.53 0.18 -6.17
N LEU A 56 -2.19 -0.44 -5.19
CA LEU A 56 -3.64 -0.61 -5.19
C LEU A 56 -4.38 0.73 -5.15
N LEU A 57 -3.93 1.68 -4.31
CA LEU A 57 -4.52 3.02 -4.24
C LEU A 57 -4.36 3.80 -5.55
N LEU A 58 -3.19 3.72 -6.19
CA LEU A 58 -2.96 4.34 -7.50
C LEU A 58 -3.86 3.74 -8.58
N GLN A 59 -4.07 2.42 -8.58
CA GLN A 59 -5.00 1.76 -9.50
C GLN A 59 -6.44 2.28 -9.31
N ILE A 60 -6.89 2.40 -8.06
CA ILE A 60 -8.22 2.94 -7.75
C ILE A 60 -8.33 4.40 -8.22
N GLN A 61 -7.30 5.21 -8.00
CA GLN A 61 -7.29 6.61 -8.44
C GLN A 61 -7.37 6.75 -9.96
N ILE A 62 -6.61 5.91 -10.70
CA ILE A 62 -6.66 5.88 -12.17
C ILE A 62 -8.04 5.47 -12.66
N MET A 63 -8.64 4.42 -12.08
CA MET A 63 -9.99 3.97 -12.43
C MET A 63 -11.04 5.06 -12.19
N ASN A 64 -10.97 5.77 -11.06
CA ASN A 64 -11.88 6.87 -10.75
C ASN A 64 -11.74 8.04 -11.74
N CYS A 65 -10.52 8.34 -12.18
CA CYS A 65 -10.27 9.37 -13.19
C CYS A 65 -10.87 8.97 -14.56
N THR A 66 -10.67 7.72 -14.98
CA THR A 66 -11.28 7.18 -16.21
C THR A 66 -12.80 7.21 -16.15
N PHE A 67 -13.40 6.83 -15.02
CA PHE A 67 -14.85 6.87 -14.85
C PHE A 67 -15.41 8.31 -14.90
N LYS A 68 -14.74 9.28 -14.27
CA LYS A 68 -15.10 10.70 -14.36
C LYS A 68 -15.03 11.22 -15.80
N ASN A 69 -14.07 10.77 -16.62
CA ASN A 69 -13.96 11.17 -18.04
C ASN A 69 -15.00 10.52 -18.96
N VAL A 70 -15.49 9.32 -18.65
CA VAL A 70 -16.54 8.65 -19.44
C VAL A 70 -17.94 9.22 -19.16
N ASN A 71 -18.19 9.72 -17.95
CA ASN A 71 -19.49 10.25 -17.53
C ASN A 71 -19.58 11.79 -17.59
N LYS A 72 -18.67 12.44 -18.32
CA LYS A 72 -18.66 13.88 -18.58
C LYS A 72 -18.98 14.14 -20.04
#